data_AF-A0A7V2F357-F1
#
_entry.id   AF-A0A7V2F357-F1
#
_cell.length_a   1.000
_cell.length_b   1.000
_cell.length_c   1.000
_cell.angle_alpha   90.00
_cell.angle_beta   90.00
_cell.angle_gamma   90.00
#
_symmetry.space_group_name_H-M   'P 1'
#
loop_
_entity.id
_entity.type
_entity.pdbx_description
1 polymer ?
#
loop_
_entity_poly.entity_id
_entity_poly.type
_entity_poly.pdbx_seq_one_letter_code
_entity_poly.pdbx_strand_id
1 'polypeptide(L)'
;ANRVRHMIIQDMAKLDVDLYVAPSFGGDNLLLTNLTGHPCVVLPNGFDEDGHPVSISFIGRLYGEATLLAVAKAYQDATDFHEQHPPLFAPGKKSGEK
;
A
#
# COMPACT_ATOMS: atom_id res chain seq x y z
N ALA A 1 2.69 -3.45 27.85
CA ALA A 1 2.17 -3.27 26.48
C ALA A 1 1.44 -1.94 26.29
N ASN A 2 0.35 -1.66 27.01
CA ASN A 2 -0.52 -0.49 26.73
C ASN A 2 0.17 0.88 26.84
N ARG A 3 1.14 1.07 27.75
CA ARG A 3 1.90 2.32 27.87
C ARG A 3 2.68 2.65 26.59
N VAL A 4 3.38 1.64 26.05
CA VAL A 4 4.16 1.79 24.81
C VAL A 4 3.23 2.11 23.64
N ARG A 5 2.09 1.42 23.53
CA ARG A 5 1.05 1.73 22.53
C ARG A 5 0.60 3.19 22.62
N HIS A 6 0.31 3.67 23.83
CA HIS A 6 -0.09 5.07 24.04
C HIS A 6 0.98 6.06 23.60
N MET A 7 2.26 5.83 23.95
CA MET A 7 3.37 6.67 23.54
C MET A 7 3.51 6.74 22.02
N ILE A 8 3.46 5.59 21.35
CA ILE A 8 3.56 5.52 19.88
C ILE A 8 2.37 6.24 19.22
N ILE A 9 1.15 6.15 19.76
CA ILE A 9 0.00 6.92 19.25
C ILE A 9 0.28 8.43 19.36
N GLN A 10 0.85 8.90 20.47
CA GLN A 10 1.21 10.32 20.63
C GLN A 10 2.31 10.74 19.65
N ASP A 11 3.28 9.87 19.38
CA ASP A 11 4.36 10.17 18.43
C ASP A 11 3.86 10.21 16.98
N MET A 12 2.99 9.28 16.58
CA MET A 12 2.34 9.32 15.27
C MET A 12 1.47 10.58 15.09
N ALA A 13 0.79 11.04 16.15
CA ALA A 13 -0.03 12.25 16.10
C ALA A 13 0.78 13.53 15.86
N LYS A 14 2.10 13.52 16.10
CA LYS A 14 3.01 14.65 15.83
C LYS A 14 3.41 14.75 14.37
N LEU A 15 3.22 13.70 13.58
CA LEU A 15 3.56 13.72 12.16
C LEU A 15 2.59 14.64 11.42
N ASP A 16 3.12 15.68 10.79
CA ASP A 16 2.34 16.63 10.01
C ASP A 16 2.39 16.29 8.52
N VAL A 17 1.76 15.18 8.17
CA VAL A 17 1.62 14.69 6.79
C VAL A 17 0.20 14.19 6.57
N ASP A 18 -0.31 14.28 5.35
CA ASP A 18 -1.62 13.72 4.98
C ASP A 18 -1.58 12.18 4.86
N LEU A 19 -0.44 11.66 4.41
CA LEU A 19 -0.09 10.25 4.35
C LEU A 19 1.42 10.10 4.19
N TYR A 20 1.91 8.88 4.39
CA TYR A 20 3.27 8.49 4.01
C TYR A 20 3.27 7.15 3.28
N VAL A 21 4.38 6.86 2.59
CA VAL A 21 4.54 5.67 1.76
C VAL A 21 5.71 4.84 2.28
N ALA A 22 5.55 3.52 2.28
CA ALA A 22 6.59 2.59 2.71
C ALA A 22 6.56 1.29 1.90
N PRO A 23 7.70 0.57 1.76
CA PRO A 23 7.70 -0.80 1.26
C PRO A 23 6.83 -1.69 2.15
N SER A 24 5.97 -2.51 1.56
CA SER A 24 4.93 -3.22 2.32
C SER A 24 5.47 -4.21 3.37
N PHE A 25 6.66 -4.77 3.11
CA PHE A 25 7.37 -5.66 4.03
C PHE A 25 8.66 -5.02 4.59
N GLY A 26 8.81 -3.70 4.46
CA GLY A 26 9.97 -2.96 4.95
C GLY A 26 9.76 -2.43 6.37
N GLY A 27 10.69 -2.79 7.27
CA GLY A 27 10.72 -2.30 8.64
C GLY A 27 9.48 -2.71 9.46
N ASP A 28 9.14 -1.90 10.46
CA ASP A 28 8.08 -2.22 11.44
C ASP A 28 6.73 -1.54 11.13
N ASN A 29 6.49 -1.11 9.90
CA ASN A 29 5.28 -0.35 9.53
C ASN A 29 3.99 -1.10 9.83
N LEU A 30 3.91 -2.39 9.49
CA LEU A 30 2.74 -3.22 9.77
C LEU A 30 2.43 -3.29 11.27
N LEU A 31 3.45 -3.46 12.09
CA LEU A 31 3.30 -3.48 13.55
C LEU A 31 2.86 -2.10 14.05
N LEU A 32 3.50 -1.03 13.58
CA LEU A 32 3.23 0.34 13.95
C LEU A 32 1.78 0.74 13.64
N THR A 33 1.27 0.47 12.44
CA THR A 33 -0.10 0.83 12.05
C THR A 33 -1.14 -0.02 12.77
N ASN A 34 -0.90 -1.33 12.98
CA ASN A 34 -1.79 -2.16 13.81
C ASN A 34 -1.83 -1.72 15.28
N LEU A 35 -0.71 -1.20 15.79
CA LEU A 35 -0.61 -0.65 17.15
C LEU A 35 -1.23 0.74 17.28
N THR A 36 -1.46 1.47 16.20
CA THR A 36 -1.96 2.85 16.27
C THR A 36 -3.32 3.06 15.63
N GLY A 37 -3.76 2.14 14.78
CA GLY A 37 -5.05 2.18 14.09
C GLY A 37 -5.03 3.01 12.80
N HIS A 38 -3.86 3.41 12.29
CA HIS A 38 -3.79 4.18 11.04
C HIS A 38 -4.25 3.35 9.84
N PRO A 39 -5.09 3.91 8.96
CA PRO A 39 -5.53 3.21 7.77
C PRO A 39 -4.36 2.99 6.81
N CYS A 40 -4.36 1.83 6.16
CA CYS A 40 -3.34 1.43 5.20
C CYS A 40 -4.01 0.83 3.97
N VAL A 41 -3.56 1.24 2.78
CA VAL A 41 -3.93 0.62 1.51
C VAL A 41 -2.65 0.17 0.81
N VAL A 42 -2.68 -1.05 0.29
CA VAL A 42 -1.54 -1.71 -0.34
C VAL A 42 -1.84 -1.90 -1.82
N LEU A 43 -0.94 -1.45 -2.68
CA LEU A 43 -1.10 -1.52 -4.14
C LEU A 43 0.09 -2.26 -4.79
N PRO A 44 -0.13 -2.94 -5.93
CA PRO A 44 0.96 -3.48 -6.75
C PRO A 44 1.93 -2.37 -7.17
N ASN A 45 3.24 -2.65 -7.13
CA ASN A 45 4.30 -1.73 -7.58
C ASN A 45 5.27 -2.43 -8.54
N GLY A 46 4.74 -3.30 -9.40
CA GLY A 46 5.48 -4.04 -10.42
C GLY A 46 6.02 -5.38 -9.94
N PHE A 47 7.15 -5.78 -10.51
CA PHE A 47 7.83 -7.03 -10.24
C PHE A 47 9.29 -6.77 -9.88
N ASP A 48 9.86 -7.60 -9.03
CA ASP A 48 11.30 -7.58 -8.76
C ASP A 48 12.11 -8.24 -9.91
N GLU A 49 13.43 -8.30 -9.74
CA GLU A 49 14.36 -8.86 -10.73
C GLU A 49 14.12 -10.36 -10.99
N ASP A 50 13.53 -11.07 -10.04
CA ASP A 50 13.18 -12.50 -10.13
C ASP A 50 11.77 -12.73 -10.71
N GLY A 51 11.04 -11.66 -11.01
CA GLY A 51 9.69 -11.73 -11.57
C GLY A 51 8.61 -12.03 -10.54
N HIS A 52 8.83 -11.71 -9.26
CA HIS A 52 7.81 -11.78 -8.22
C HIS A 52 7.03 -10.46 -8.11
N PRO A 53 5.69 -10.50 -7.97
CA PRO A 53 4.93 -9.28 -7.79
C PRO A 53 5.28 -8.62 -6.45
N VAL A 54 5.60 -7.33 -6.51
CA VAL A 54 5.91 -6.52 -5.32
C VAL A 54 4.79 -5.51 -5.04
N SER A 55 4.78 -4.98 -3.83
CA SER A 55 3.75 -4.04 -3.38
C SER A 55 4.35 -2.85 -2.62
N ILE A 56 3.57 -1.78 -2.59
CA ILE A 56 3.86 -0.58 -1.83
C ILE A 56 2.65 -0.23 -0.95
N SER A 57 2.92 0.26 0.26
CA SER A 57 1.90 0.62 1.24
C SER A 57 1.79 2.13 1.37
N PHE A 58 0.56 2.64 1.29
CA PHE A 58 0.21 4.01 1.62
C PHE A 58 -0.51 4.03 2.97
N ILE A 59 -0.04 4.85 3.90
CA ILE A 59 -0.58 4.95 5.26
C ILE A 59 -1.13 6.35 5.45
N GLY A 60 -2.44 6.46 5.71
CA GLY A 60 -3.11 7.73 5.93
C GLY A 60 -3.18 8.12 7.41
N ARG A 61 -3.62 9.36 7.66
CA ARG A 61 -4.02 9.81 9.01
C ARG A 61 -5.23 9.01 9.52
N LEU A 62 -5.42 8.96 10.83
CA LEU A 62 -6.64 8.41 11.43
C LEU A 62 -7.88 9.09 10.82
N TYR A 63 -8.85 8.29 10.39
CA TYR A 63 -10.09 8.73 9.72
C TYR A 63 -9.88 9.44 8.37
N GLY A 64 -8.71 9.28 7.75
CA GLY A 64 -8.33 9.87 6.46
C GLY A 64 -8.55 8.96 5.25
N GLU A 65 -9.38 7.93 5.35
CA GLU A 65 -9.53 6.88 4.31
C GLU A 65 -9.95 7.45 2.95
N ALA A 66 -10.79 8.49 2.93
CA ALA A 66 -11.22 9.13 1.68
C ALA A 66 -10.02 9.73 0.90
N THR A 67 -9.16 10.49 1.58
CA THR A 67 -7.94 11.06 0.99
C THR A 67 -6.97 9.96 0.60
N LEU A 68 -6.78 8.96 1.47
CA LEU A 68 -5.89 7.82 1.22
C LEU A 68 -6.30 7.06 -0.05
N LEU A 69 -7.59 6.74 -0.20
CA LEU A 69 -8.12 6.05 -1.38
C LEU A 69 -8.08 6.91 -2.63
N ALA A 70 -8.25 8.23 -2.53
CA ALA A 70 -8.09 9.14 -3.66
C ALA A 70 -6.65 9.11 -4.19
N VAL A 71 -5.64 9.10 -3.30
CA VAL A 71 -4.23 8.98 -3.70
C VAL A 71 -3.92 7.60 -4.24
N ALA A 72 -4.42 6.54 -3.61
CA ALA A 72 -4.27 5.17 -4.12
C ALA A 72 -4.84 5.03 -5.55
N LYS A 73 -6.03 5.60 -5.79
CA LYS A 73 -6.62 5.61 -7.13
C LYS A 73 -5.77 6.40 -8.12
N ALA A 74 -5.29 7.58 -7.75
CA ALA A 74 -4.41 8.37 -8.62
C ALA A 74 -3.12 7.61 -8.97
N TYR A 75 -2.52 6.90 -8.02
CA TYR A 75 -1.36 6.03 -8.27
C TYR A 75 -1.71 4.86 -9.20
N GLN A 76 -2.84 4.19 -8.97
CA GLN A 76 -3.28 3.09 -9.83
C GLN A 76 -3.60 3.56 -11.25
N ASP A 77 -4.27 4.71 -11.41
CA ASP A 77 -4.59 5.28 -12.73
C ASP A 77 -3.33 5.75 -13.49
N ALA A 78 -2.26 6.08 -12.78
CA ALA A 78 -0.97 6.49 -13.34
C ALA A 78 -0.01 5.33 -13.63
N THR A 79 -0.38 4.09 -13.28
CA THR A 79 0.45 2.89 -13.45
C THR A 79 -0.35 1.76 -14.09
N ASP A 80 0.33 0.73 -14.59
CA ASP A 80 -0.30 -0.45 -15.19
C ASP A 80 -0.10 -1.71 -14.34
N PHE A 81 0.53 -1.59 -13.15
CA PHE A 81 0.90 -2.75 -12.32
C PHE A 81 -0.29 -3.62 -11.93
N HIS A 82 -1.46 -3.02 -11.78
CA HIS A 82 -2.70 -3.73 -11.46
C HIS A 82 -3.29 -4.52 -12.64
N GLU A 83 -2.85 -4.25 -13.87
CA GLU A 83 -3.22 -4.97 -15.09
C GLU A 83 -2.24 -6.11 -15.42
N GLN A 84 -1.11 -6.18 -14.73
CA GLN A 84 -0.11 -7.21 -14.92
C GLN A 84 -0.51 -8.48 -14.16
N HIS A 85 -0.85 -9.54 -14.91
CA HIS A 85 -1.27 -10.82 -14.35
C HIS A 85 -0.29 -11.93 -14.73
N PRO A 86 -0.12 -12.96 -13.87
CA PRO A 86 0.61 -14.16 -14.27
C PRO A 86 -0.01 -14.78 -15.55
N PRO A 87 0.78 -15.42 -16.43
CA PRO A 87 0.34 -15.84 -17.76
C PRO A 87 -0.94 -16.69 -17.81
N LEU A 88 -1.22 -17.46 -16.76
CA LEU A 88 -2.39 -18.33 -16.67
C LEU A 88 -3.66 -17.63 -16.14
N PHE A 89 -3.55 -16.37 -15.74
CA PHE A 89 -4.62 -15.59 -15.11
C PHE A 89 -4.92 -14.29 -15.85
N ALA A 90 -4.15 -13.94 -16.88
CA ALA A 90 -4.50 -12.85 -17.77
C ALA A 90 -5.80 -13.21 -18.52
N PRO A 91 -6.78 -12.28 -18.62
CA PRO A 91 -7.98 -12.50 -19.43
C PRO A 91 -7.53 -12.88 -20.84
N GLY A 92 -7.89 -14.10 -21.26
CA GLY A 92 -7.22 -14.79 -22.35
C GLY A 92 -7.00 -13.91 -23.57
N LYS A 93 -5.74 -13.78 -24.01
CA LYS A 93 -5.47 -13.47 -25.41
C LYS A 93 -6.26 -14.50 -26.22
N LYS A 94 -7.28 -14.05 -26.96
CA LYS A 94 -7.96 -14.95 -27.90
C LYS A 94 -6.87 -15.56 -28.78
N SER A 95 -6.81 -16.88 -28.85
CA SER A 95 -5.99 -17.58 -29.84
C SER A 95 -6.47 -17.15 -31.23
N GLY A 96 -5.82 -16.15 -31.82
CA GLY A 96 -6.26 -15.64 -33.13
C GLY A 96 -5.74 -14.29 -33.59
N GLU A 97 -5.06 -13.48 -32.77
CA GLU A 97 -4.30 -12.34 -33.30
C GLU A 97 -2.91 -12.83 -33.70
N LYS A 98 -2.69 -12.85 -35.02
CA LYS A 98 -1.42 -13.12 -35.69
C LYS A 98 -0.39 -12.03 -35.40
#